data_AF-A0A1F9G3F6-F1
#
_entry.id   AF-A0A1F9G3F6-F1
#
_cell.length_a   1.000
_cell.length_b   1.000
_cell.length_c   1.000
_cell.angle_alpha   90.00
_cell.angle_beta   90.00
_cell.angle_gamma   90.00
#
_symmetry.space_group_name_H-M   'P 1'
#
loop_
_entity.id
_entity.type
_entity.pdbx_description
1 polymer ?
#
loop_
_entity_poly.entity_id
_entity_poly.type
_entity_poly.pdbx_seq_one_letter_code
_entity_poly.pdbx_strand_id
1 'polypeptide(L)'
;MPAISAAAQHLIKDARLSTTDVASLKAAVQSGQASVQDVEQLAARFVDALEAGVGDALSKLLAAVGSRARVGAPIANLALAPGLLNGSVQLPRDKVARKDYVPLVQKALIALANRTGDPSLMMPKFGADGGWGTETETALKAFQGSKGLTPSGVVDLATAQALDQALRATRITPIFAGGVDPNAPGPASMKNAANALVAKRPDAYGVDDAWINCDPRHALPANTPINGLKGKWKCNLFACNTMAAAGFEPPYYGNRGRGEYPNANQLYKWSDKHAAGHGNAGHVRFELRAEIMNADRLSATERELQVKALLATVEPGDMVIVDHAGPGVADGGHCRVAVAKHGDGSFDFAQASYSQAELQTESHVDLMGEEHIWVLRPSKRRAEGPAPVT
;
A
#
# COMPACT_ATOMS: atom_id res chain seq x y z
N MET A 1 0.35 -30.93 -14.34
CA MET A 1 -0.99 -30.79 -13.74
C MET A 1 -2.02 -30.54 -14.84
N PRO A 2 -3.35 -30.75 -14.65
CA PRO A 2 -4.30 -30.44 -15.71
C PRO A 2 -4.29 -28.94 -16.03
N ALA A 3 -4.46 -28.62 -17.31
CA ALA A 3 -4.66 -27.25 -17.79
C ALA A 3 -6.00 -26.70 -17.26
N ILE A 4 -6.09 -25.38 -17.12
CA ILE A 4 -7.38 -24.71 -16.88
C ILE A 4 -8.28 -24.86 -18.12
N SER A 5 -9.60 -24.82 -17.95
CA SER A 5 -10.56 -24.91 -19.06
C SER A 5 -10.39 -23.77 -20.07
N ALA A 6 -10.80 -23.97 -21.33
CA ALA A 6 -10.75 -22.92 -22.36
C ALA A 6 -11.54 -21.67 -21.95
N ALA A 7 -12.66 -21.85 -21.24
CA ALA A 7 -13.46 -20.77 -20.69
C ALA A 7 -12.65 -19.92 -19.68
N ALA A 8 -11.87 -20.55 -18.80
CA ALA A 8 -10.99 -19.85 -17.87
C ALA A 8 -9.77 -19.22 -18.56
N GLN A 9 -9.20 -19.88 -19.58
CA GLN A 9 -8.06 -19.36 -20.34
C GLN A 9 -8.41 -18.05 -21.06
N HIS A 10 -9.58 -17.97 -21.68
CA HIS A 10 -10.03 -16.79 -22.44
C HIS A 10 -10.21 -15.52 -21.58
N LEU A 11 -10.27 -15.68 -20.26
CA LEU A 11 -10.37 -14.58 -19.31
C LEU A 11 -9.02 -13.91 -19.05
N ILE A 12 -7.91 -14.60 -19.32
CA ILE A 12 -6.56 -14.06 -19.14
C ILE A 12 -6.16 -13.35 -20.43
N LYS A 13 -6.47 -12.06 -20.53
CA LYS A 13 -6.18 -11.23 -21.70
C LYS A 13 -4.93 -10.39 -21.45
N ASP A 14 -4.00 -10.36 -22.39
CA ASP A 14 -2.78 -9.55 -22.29
C ASP A 14 -2.02 -9.76 -20.97
N ALA A 15 -1.96 -11.03 -20.51
CA ALA A 15 -1.36 -11.44 -19.25
C ALA A 15 -2.04 -10.87 -17.98
N ARG A 16 -3.30 -10.45 -18.09
CA ARG A 16 -4.07 -9.79 -17.03
C ARG A 16 -5.41 -10.50 -16.82
N LEU A 17 -5.83 -10.56 -15.57
CA LEU A 17 -7.19 -10.94 -15.16
C LEU A 17 -7.80 -9.76 -14.41
N SER A 18 -8.93 -9.23 -14.88
CA SER A 18 -9.65 -8.10 -14.27
C SER A 18 -10.78 -8.56 -13.34
N THR A 19 -11.40 -7.61 -12.62
CA THR A 19 -12.59 -7.91 -11.78
C THR A 19 -13.81 -8.28 -12.62
N THR A 20 -13.93 -7.72 -13.82
CA THR A 20 -14.94 -8.11 -14.81
C THR A 20 -14.77 -9.56 -15.24
N ASP A 21 -13.53 -10.00 -15.45
CA ASP A 21 -13.23 -11.38 -15.83
C ASP A 21 -13.62 -12.37 -14.72
N VAL A 22 -13.47 -11.99 -13.44
CA VAL A 22 -13.93 -12.82 -12.32
C VAL A 22 -15.47 -12.92 -12.27
N ALA A 23 -16.19 -11.88 -12.66
CA ALA A 23 -17.65 -11.94 -12.79
C ALA A 23 -18.05 -12.90 -13.94
N SER A 24 -17.34 -12.86 -15.07
CA SER A 24 -17.52 -13.81 -16.17
C SER A 24 -17.19 -15.25 -15.77
N LEU A 25 -16.12 -15.46 -14.98
CA LEU A 25 -15.78 -16.76 -14.41
C LEU A 25 -16.90 -17.30 -13.52
N LYS A 26 -17.46 -16.46 -12.66
CA LYS A 26 -18.60 -16.84 -11.82
C LYS A 26 -19.78 -17.32 -12.66
N ALA A 27 -20.14 -16.59 -13.72
CA ALA A 27 -21.21 -16.98 -14.64
C ALA A 27 -20.90 -18.30 -15.35
N ALA A 28 -19.64 -18.51 -15.79
CA ALA A 28 -19.21 -19.75 -16.43
C ALA A 28 -19.27 -20.96 -15.48
N VAL A 29 -18.96 -20.77 -14.19
CA VAL A 29 -19.11 -21.83 -13.17
C VAL A 29 -20.60 -22.16 -12.96
N GLN A 30 -21.47 -21.15 -12.92
CA GLN A 30 -22.91 -21.34 -12.77
C GLN A 30 -23.55 -22.03 -13.98
N SER A 31 -23.04 -21.81 -15.18
CA SER A 31 -23.52 -22.45 -16.42
C SER A 31 -22.87 -23.81 -16.71
N GLY A 32 -21.91 -24.25 -15.88
CA GLY A 32 -21.17 -25.50 -16.08
C GLY A 32 -20.09 -25.45 -17.17
N GLN A 33 -19.78 -24.27 -17.70
CA GLN A 33 -18.72 -24.05 -18.69
C GLN A 33 -17.32 -23.97 -18.07
N ALA A 34 -17.24 -23.67 -16.77
CA ALA A 34 -16.03 -23.74 -15.96
C ALA A 34 -16.32 -24.54 -14.67
N SER A 35 -15.26 -25.06 -14.05
CA SER A 35 -15.35 -25.85 -12.83
C SER A 35 -14.91 -25.05 -11.60
N VAL A 36 -15.27 -25.53 -10.40
CA VAL A 36 -14.68 -25.01 -9.14
C VAL A 36 -13.15 -25.13 -9.17
N GLN A 37 -12.63 -26.20 -9.78
CA GLN A 37 -11.20 -26.41 -9.93
C GLN A 37 -10.53 -25.32 -10.79
N ASP A 38 -11.22 -24.76 -11.79
CA ASP A 38 -10.69 -23.62 -12.56
C ASP A 38 -10.51 -22.38 -11.69
N VAL A 39 -11.47 -22.11 -10.79
CA VAL A 39 -11.37 -20.99 -9.82
C VAL A 39 -10.18 -21.19 -8.89
N GLU A 40 -10.01 -22.40 -8.36
CA GLU A 40 -8.88 -22.76 -7.49
C GLU A 40 -7.54 -22.63 -8.21
N GLN A 41 -7.46 -23.06 -9.48
CA GLN A 41 -6.25 -22.97 -10.29
C GLN A 41 -5.90 -21.52 -10.64
N LEU A 42 -6.88 -20.67 -10.97
CA LEU A 42 -6.65 -19.23 -11.16
C LEU A 42 -6.13 -18.58 -9.88
N ALA A 43 -6.72 -18.91 -8.73
CA ALA A 43 -6.30 -18.40 -7.43
C ALA A 43 -4.90 -18.87 -6.98
N ALA A 44 -4.43 -20.03 -7.46
CA ALA A 44 -3.15 -20.59 -7.06
C ALA A 44 -2.01 -20.33 -8.07
N ARG A 45 -2.29 -20.43 -9.37
CA ARG A 45 -1.27 -20.47 -10.44
C ARG A 45 -1.18 -19.18 -11.24
N PHE A 46 -2.19 -18.32 -11.17
CA PHE A 46 -2.30 -17.08 -11.95
C PHE A 46 -2.33 -15.81 -11.08
N VAL A 47 -1.94 -15.93 -9.80
CA VAL A 47 -1.88 -14.84 -8.82
C VAL A 47 -1.14 -13.61 -9.36
N ASP A 48 -0.05 -13.83 -10.09
CA ASP A 48 0.81 -12.76 -10.61
C ASP A 48 0.25 -12.09 -11.88
N ALA A 49 -0.79 -12.67 -12.49
CA ALA A 49 -1.54 -12.08 -13.60
C ALA A 49 -2.73 -11.23 -13.13
N LEU A 50 -3.06 -11.24 -11.83
CA LEU A 50 -4.23 -10.55 -11.32
C LEU A 50 -4.02 -9.03 -11.32
N GLU A 51 -5.04 -8.29 -11.73
CA GLU A 51 -5.10 -6.84 -11.58
C GLU A 51 -5.52 -6.42 -10.17
N ALA A 52 -5.58 -5.11 -9.95
CA ALA A 52 -5.95 -4.54 -8.66
C ALA A 52 -7.35 -5.02 -8.20
N GLY A 53 -7.47 -5.48 -6.96
CA GLY A 53 -8.75 -5.93 -6.36
C GLY A 53 -9.28 -7.30 -6.84
N VAL A 54 -8.61 -7.95 -7.78
CA VAL A 54 -9.06 -9.23 -8.37
C VAL A 54 -8.89 -10.41 -7.42
N GLY A 55 -7.88 -10.41 -6.57
CA GLY A 55 -7.71 -11.34 -5.46
C GLY A 55 -8.87 -11.31 -4.46
N ASP A 56 -9.47 -10.15 -4.19
CA ASP A 56 -10.68 -10.06 -3.35
C ASP A 56 -11.89 -10.67 -4.06
N ALA A 57 -12.04 -10.38 -5.35
CA ALA A 57 -13.11 -10.93 -6.16
C ALA A 57 -13.01 -12.46 -6.23
N LEU A 58 -11.80 -13.02 -6.44
CA LEU A 58 -11.55 -14.45 -6.43
C LEU A 58 -11.77 -15.07 -5.05
N SER A 59 -11.38 -14.41 -3.97
CA SER A 59 -11.61 -14.90 -2.61
C SER A 59 -13.10 -15.01 -2.30
N LYS A 60 -13.90 -14.01 -2.70
CA LYS A 60 -15.36 -14.05 -2.60
C LYS A 60 -15.97 -15.16 -3.46
N LEU A 61 -15.44 -15.35 -4.67
CA LEU A 61 -15.91 -16.42 -5.56
C LEU A 61 -15.60 -17.80 -4.99
N LEU A 62 -14.38 -18.04 -4.49
CA LEU A 62 -13.98 -19.29 -3.84
C LEU A 62 -14.90 -19.65 -2.67
N ALA A 63 -15.22 -18.66 -1.81
CA ALA A 63 -16.17 -18.84 -0.73
C ALA A 63 -17.59 -19.17 -1.25
N ALA A 64 -18.05 -18.46 -2.28
CA ALA A 64 -19.37 -18.67 -2.87
C ALA A 64 -19.53 -20.06 -3.53
N VAL A 65 -18.45 -20.64 -4.06
CA VAL A 65 -18.45 -21.98 -4.64
C VAL A 65 -18.08 -23.08 -3.64
N GLY A 66 -17.99 -22.76 -2.34
CA GLY A 66 -17.71 -23.72 -1.27
C GLY A 66 -16.28 -24.25 -1.22
N SER A 67 -15.34 -23.63 -1.94
CA SER A 67 -13.93 -24.03 -1.92
C SER A 67 -13.23 -23.51 -0.65
N ARG A 68 -12.27 -24.30 -0.14
CA ARG A 68 -11.36 -23.90 0.95
C ARG A 68 -10.02 -23.38 0.43
N ALA A 69 -9.81 -23.34 -0.89
CA ALA A 69 -8.60 -22.80 -1.47
C ALA A 69 -8.46 -21.30 -1.14
N ARG A 70 -7.23 -20.81 -1.23
CA ARG A 70 -6.91 -19.40 -0.99
C ARG A 70 -6.18 -18.83 -2.19
N VAL A 71 -6.40 -17.54 -2.43
CA VAL A 71 -5.60 -16.79 -3.39
C VAL A 71 -4.17 -16.67 -2.83
N GLY A 72 -3.18 -17.05 -3.63
CA GLY A 72 -1.78 -16.96 -3.23
C GLY A 72 -1.27 -15.52 -3.14
N ALA A 73 -0.02 -15.34 -2.69
CA ALA A 73 0.64 -14.04 -2.65
C ALA A 73 1.41 -13.75 -3.95
N PRO A 74 1.41 -12.50 -4.46
CA PRO A 74 2.20 -12.12 -5.62
C PRO A 74 3.71 -12.14 -5.29
N ILE A 75 4.55 -12.46 -6.27
CA ILE A 75 5.99 -12.56 -6.08
C ILE A 75 6.66 -11.19 -6.08
N ALA A 76 7.44 -10.88 -5.04
CA ALA A 76 8.17 -9.62 -4.96
C ALA A 76 9.55 -9.67 -5.64
N ASN A 77 10.23 -10.82 -5.50
CA ASN A 77 11.61 -11.08 -5.92
C ASN A 77 11.89 -12.60 -5.81
N LEU A 78 13.11 -13.04 -6.12
CA LEU A 78 13.52 -14.45 -6.07
C LEU A 78 14.21 -14.84 -4.75
N ALA A 79 14.02 -14.10 -3.65
CA ALA A 79 14.68 -14.41 -2.37
C ALA A 79 14.34 -15.80 -1.80
N LEU A 80 13.20 -16.39 -2.19
CA LEU A 80 12.82 -17.76 -1.83
C LEU A 80 13.53 -18.84 -2.68
N ALA A 81 14.35 -18.44 -3.65
CA ALA A 81 15.18 -19.31 -4.46
C ALA A 81 16.67 -18.94 -4.35
N PRO A 82 17.26 -18.95 -3.14
CA PRO A 82 18.65 -18.54 -2.94
C PRO A 82 19.65 -19.36 -3.75
N GLY A 83 19.34 -20.63 -4.03
CA GLY A 83 20.18 -21.49 -4.88
C GLY A 83 20.30 -21.02 -6.32
N LEU A 84 19.26 -20.34 -6.87
CA LEU A 84 19.35 -19.71 -8.18
C LEU A 84 20.23 -18.45 -8.11
N LEU A 85 20.04 -17.64 -7.08
CA LEU A 85 20.74 -16.36 -6.90
C LEU A 85 22.23 -16.49 -6.55
N ASN A 86 22.64 -17.64 -6.03
CA ASN A 86 24.04 -17.96 -5.77
C ASN A 86 24.66 -18.92 -6.80
N GLY A 87 23.89 -19.35 -7.81
CA GLY A 87 24.35 -20.20 -8.90
C GLY A 87 24.55 -21.69 -8.56
N SER A 88 24.20 -22.11 -7.34
CA SER A 88 24.26 -23.53 -6.95
C SER A 88 23.18 -24.40 -7.61
N VAL A 89 22.11 -23.78 -8.11
CA VAL A 89 21.02 -24.44 -8.83
C VAL A 89 20.89 -23.85 -10.23
N GLN A 90 20.66 -24.71 -11.23
CA GLN A 90 20.27 -24.31 -12.58
C GLN A 90 19.00 -25.04 -13.00
N LEU A 91 18.02 -24.31 -13.52
CA LEU A 91 16.79 -24.91 -14.05
C LEU A 91 16.81 -24.92 -15.58
N PRO A 92 16.28 -25.96 -16.23
CA PRO A 92 15.67 -27.14 -15.62
C PRO A 92 16.68 -28.20 -15.20
N ARG A 93 17.99 -28.05 -15.33
CA ARG A 93 18.93 -29.18 -15.18
C ARG A 93 18.88 -29.87 -13.80
N ASP A 94 18.71 -29.11 -12.73
CA ASP A 94 18.62 -29.64 -11.37
C ASP A 94 17.23 -30.23 -11.08
N LYS A 95 17.11 -31.56 -11.14
CA LYS A 95 15.84 -32.27 -10.94
C LYS A 95 15.31 -32.21 -9.51
N VAL A 96 16.19 -31.99 -8.52
CA VAL A 96 15.80 -31.97 -7.10
C VAL A 96 15.18 -30.62 -6.77
N ALA A 97 15.86 -29.54 -7.15
CA ALA A 97 15.39 -28.18 -6.91
C ALA A 97 14.20 -27.77 -7.77
N ARG A 98 13.91 -28.49 -8.86
CA ARG A 98 12.79 -28.22 -9.78
C ARG A 98 11.46 -28.00 -9.06
N LYS A 99 11.13 -28.88 -8.10
CA LYS A 99 9.83 -28.86 -7.42
C LYS A 99 9.58 -27.54 -6.69
N ASP A 100 10.63 -26.97 -6.10
CA ASP A 100 10.52 -25.80 -5.24
C ASP A 100 10.74 -24.50 -6.01
N TYR A 101 11.62 -24.50 -7.02
CA TYR A 101 12.05 -23.27 -7.70
C TYR A 101 11.37 -23.02 -9.05
N VAL A 102 10.87 -24.05 -9.76
CA VAL A 102 10.16 -23.83 -11.03
C VAL A 102 8.90 -22.97 -10.84
N PRO A 103 8.03 -23.20 -9.83
CA PRO A 103 6.89 -22.32 -9.59
C PRO A 103 7.31 -20.87 -9.36
N LEU A 104 8.43 -20.62 -8.67
CA LEU A 104 8.92 -19.26 -8.41
C LEU A 104 9.38 -18.56 -9.69
N VAL A 105 10.07 -19.26 -10.59
CA VAL A 105 10.46 -18.73 -11.91
C VAL A 105 9.22 -18.46 -12.77
N GLN A 106 8.25 -19.37 -12.77
CA GLN A 106 7.01 -19.17 -13.53
C GLN A 106 6.22 -17.97 -13.01
N LYS A 107 6.09 -17.82 -11.70
CA LYS A 107 5.48 -16.64 -11.06
C LYS A 107 6.22 -15.35 -11.43
N ALA A 108 7.55 -15.37 -11.45
CA ALA A 108 8.36 -14.22 -11.83
C ALA A 108 8.09 -13.75 -13.26
N LEU A 109 8.01 -14.69 -14.21
CA LEU A 109 7.71 -14.38 -15.61
C LEU A 109 6.29 -13.84 -15.79
N ILE A 110 5.28 -14.48 -15.18
CA ILE A 110 3.89 -14.01 -15.20
C ILE A 110 3.77 -12.61 -14.58
N ALA A 111 4.46 -12.37 -13.45
CA ALA A 111 4.49 -11.07 -12.80
C ALA A 111 5.04 -9.99 -13.71
N LEU A 112 6.15 -10.25 -14.39
CA LEU A 112 6.73 -9.31 -15.34
C LEU A 112 5.81 -9.09 -16.53
N ALA A 113 5.18 -10.14 -17.06
CA ALA A 113 4.20 -10.03 -18.14
C ALA A 113 3.12 -8.98 -17.84
N ASN A 114 2.49 -9.10 -16.67
CA ASN A 114 1.49 -8.17 -16.19
C ASN A 114 2.06 -6.75 -15.94
N ARG A 115 3.15 -6.67 -15.15
CA ARG A 115 3.70 -5.39 -14.65
C ARG A 115 4.38 -4.54 -15.72
N THR A 116 4.90 -5.15 -16.78
CA THR A 116 5.57 -4.43 -17.88
C THR A 116 4.72 -4.41 -19.15
N GLY A 117 3.57 -5.10 -19.16
CA GLY A 117 2.71 -5.20 -20.35
C GLY A 117 3.36 -6.03 -21.47
N ASP A 118 4.14 -7.05 -21.12
CA ASP A 118 4.79 -7.94 -22.08
C ASP A 118 4.11 -9.32 -22.10
N PRO A 119 3.11 -9.54 -22.98
CA PRO A 119 2.37 -10.79 -23.03
C PRO A 119 3.23 -12.00 -23.46
N SER A 120 4.44 -11.79 -24.01
CA SER A 120 5.33 -12.88 -24.41
C SER A 120 5.86 -13.70 -23.22
N LEU A 121 5.78 -13.15 -22.01
CA LEU A 121 6.22 -13.79 -20.77
C LEU A 121 5.11 -14.62 -20.08
N MET A 122 3.89 -14.61 -20.63
CA MET A 122 2.73 -15.24 -20.03
C MET A 122 2.66 -16.75 -20.32
N MET A 123 2.11 -17.51 -19.36
CA MET A 123 1.85 -18.95 -19.47
C MET A 123 0.34 -19.23 -19.34
N PRO A 124 -0.46 -18.99 -20.40
CA PRO A 124 -1.92 -18.95 -20.29
C PRO A 124 -2.58 -20.31 -20.04
N LYS A 125 -1.96 -21.45 -20.44
CA LYS A 125 -2.61 -22.76 -20.28
C LYS A 125 -2.42 -23.35 -18.89
N PHE A 126 -1.23 -23.19 -18.31
CA PHE A 126 -0.87 -23.87 -17.07
C PHE A 126 -0.59 -22.92 -15.91
N GLY A 127 -0.21 -21.67 -16.18
CA GLY A 127 0.24 -20.73 -15.15
C GLY A 127 1.51 -21.24 -14.45
N ALA A 128 1.70 -20.85 -13.18
CA ALA A 128 2.78 -21.36 -12.35
C ALA A 128 2.47 -22.76 -11.78
N ASP A 129 2.44 -23.78 -12.64
CA ASP A 129 2.09 -25.17 -12.28
C ASP A 129 3.24 -26.02 -11.73
N GLY A 130 4.48 -25.50 -11.72
CA GLY A 130 5.70 -26.19 -11.32
C GLY A 130 6.29 -27.13 -12.37
N GLY A 131 5.68 -27.25 -13.55
CA GLY A 131 6.18 -28.05 -14.67
C GLY A 131 7.09 -27.26 -15.59
N TRP A 132 8.21 -27.85 -16.02
CA TRP A 132 9.07 -27.23 -17.04
C TRP A 132 8.67 -27.67 -18.45
N GLY A 133 7.68 -26.98 -19.03
CA GLY A 133 7.15 -27.26 -20.37
C GLY A 133 7.42 -26.13 -21.37
N THR A 134 6.81 -26.26 -22.56
CA THR A 134 7.00 -25.34 -23.69
C THR A 134 6.64 -23.89 -23.38
N GLU A 135 5.58 -23.62 -22.59
CA GLU A 135 5.22 -22.25 -22.22
C GLU A 135 6.31 -21.61 -21.36
N THR A 136 6.84 -22.34 -20.37
CA THR A 136 7.92 -21.86 -19.50
C THR A 136 9.21 -21.62 -20.27
N GLU A 137 9.59 -22.55 -21.16
CA GLU A 137 10.79 -22.39 -21.98
C GLU A 137 10.69 -21.20 -22.94
N THR A 138 9.52 -21.03 -23.59
CA THR A 138 9.27 -19.91 -24.51
C THR A 138 9.32 -18.57 -23.78
N ALA A 139 8.60 -18.43 -22.67
CA ALA A 139 8.57 -17.21 -21.87
C ALA A 139 9.97 -16.85 -21.33
N LEU A 140 10.75 -17.84 -20.90
CA LEU A 140 12.10 -17.61 -20.42
C LEU A 140 13.04 -17.14 -21.54
N LYS A 141 12.96 -17.73 -22.73
CA LYS A 141 13.76 -17.29 -23.89
C LYS A 141 13.42 -15.87 -24.31
N ALA A 142 12.14 -15.50 -24.29
CA ALA A 142 11.69 -14.14 -24.56
C ALA A 142 12.28 -13.15 -23.53
N PHE A 143 12.19 -13.49 -22.24
CA PHE A 143 12.81 -12.69 -21.17
C PHE A 143 14.33 -12.55 -21.35
N GLN A 144 15.03 -13.65 -21.61
CA GLN A 144 16.48 -13.63 -21.83
C GLN A 144 16.85 -12.72 -23.00
N GLY A 145 16.15 -12.85 -24.13
CA GLY A 145 16.34 -11.99 -25.29
C GLY A 145 16.11 -10.51 -24.97
N SER A 146 15.05 -10.17 -24.22
CA SER A 146 14.75 -8.78 -23.84
C SER A 146 15.75 -8.17 -22.85
N LYS A 147 16.54 -9.01 -22.15
CA LYS A 147 17.64 -8.60 -21.28
C LYS A 147 19.02 -8.67 -21.95
N GLY A 148 19.09 -8.98 -23.25
CA GLY A 148 20.36 -9.12 -23.97
C GLY A 148 21.17 -10.35 -23.55
N LEU A 149 20.52 -11.33 -22.91
CA LEU A 149 21.12 -12.61 -22.55
C LEU A 149 20.92 -13.62 -23.70
N THR A 150 21.74 -14.67 -23.70
CA THR A 150 21.52 -15.80 -24.62
C THR A 150 20.18 -16.48 -24.30
N PRO A 151 19.24 -16.63 -25.27
CA PRO A 151 17.93 -17.22 -25.06
C PRO A 151 18.02 -18.75 -25.01
N SER A 152 18.71 -19.26 -23.98
CA SER A 152 19.02 -20.67 -23.79
C SER A 152 17.83 -21.48 -23.27
N GLY A 153 16.83 -20.82 -22.66
CA GLY A 153 15.76 -21.51 -21.94
C GLY A 153 16.25 -22.18 -20.64
N VAL A 154 17.42 -21.80 -20.14
CA VAL A 154 18.01 -22.26 -18.87
C VAL A 154 18.10 -21.08 -17.91
N VAL A 155 17.65 -21.25 -16.66
CA VAL A 155 17.88 -20.28 -15.59
C VAL A 155 19.24 -20.59 -14.98
N ASP A 156 20.26 -19.91 -15.50
CA ASP A 156 21.58 -19.81 -14.89
C ASP A 156 21.66 -18.61 -13.94
N LEU A 157 22.83 -18.38 -13.33
CA LEU A 157 23.05 -17.29 -12.37
C LEU A 157 22.70 -15.92 -12.97
N ALA A 158 23.16 -15.65 -14.21
CA ALA A 158 22.91 -14.37 -14.87
C ALA A 158 21.41 -14.16 -15.13
N THR A 159 20.71 -15.20 -15.59
CA THR A 159 19.26 -15.17 -15.81
C THR A 159 18.50 -14.97 -14.51
N ALA A 160 18.90 -15.64 -13.43
CA ALA A 160 18.28 -15.51 -12.11
C ALA A 160 18.44 -14.10 -11.54
N GLN A 161 19.65 -13.52 -11.61
CA GLN A 161 19.91 -12.16 -11.17
C GLN A 161 19.12 -11.13 -11.99
N ALA A 162 19.03 -11.32 -13.31
CA ALA A 162 18.24 -10.45 -14.18
C ALA A 162 16.74 -10.51 -13.85
N LEU A 163 16.18 -11.70 -13.58
CA LEU A 163 14.79 -11.85 -13.14
C LEU A 163 14.54 -11.14 -11.80
N ASP A 164 15.42 -11.35 -10.82
CA ASP A 164 15.32 -10.72 -9.49
C ASP A 164 15.38 -9.19 -9.58
N GLN A 165 16.32 -8.67 -10.35
CA GLN A 165 16.47 -7.24 -10.58
C GLN A 165 15.24 -6.65 -11.29
N ALA A 166 14.74 -7.32 -12.34
CA ALA A 166 13.56 -6.87 -13.07
C ALA A 166 12.32 -6.83 -12.16
N LEU A 167 12.13 -7.84 -11.30
CA LEU A 167 11.03 -7.84 -10.33
C LEU A 167 11.13 -6.66 -9.35
N ARG A 168 12.32 -6.42 -8.79
CA ARG A 168 12.56 -5.29 -7.86
C ARG A 168 12.35 -3.92 -8.48
N ALA A 169 12.52 -3.81 -9.80
CA ALA A 169 12.28 -2.57 -10.55
C ALA A 169 10.79 -2.31 -10.86
N THR A 170 9.91 -3.27 -10.56
CA THR A 170 8.46 -3.15 -10.83
C THR A 170 7.64 -3.01 -9.56
N ARG A 171 6.52 -2.29 -9.64
CA ARG A 171 5.55 -2.22 -8.53
C ARG A 171 4.75 -3.52 -8.46
N ILE A 172 4.59 -4.06 -7.25
CA ILE A 172 3.73 -5.22 -7.00
C ILE A 172 2.27 -4.80 -7.17
N THR A 173 1.52 -5.53 -7.99
CA THR A 173 0.10 -5.26 -8.23
C THR A 173 -0.72 -5.46 -6.95
N PRO A 174 -1.56 -4.50 -6.56
CA PRO A 174 -2.42 -4.61 -5.37
C PRO A 174 -3.61 -5.55 -5.62
N ILE A 175 -3.36 -6.86 -5.69
CA ILE A 175 -4.37 -7.82 -6.16
C ILE A 175 -5.57 -7.96 -5.22
N PHE A 176 -5.41 -7.74 -3.92
CA PHE A 176 -6.53 -7.46 -3.02
C PHE A 176 -6.77 -5.96 -3.06
N ALA A 177 -7.99 -5.45 -2.92
CA ALA A 177 -8.23 -4.02 -2.98
C ALA A 177 -7.35 -3.33 -1.91
N GLY A 178 -6.24 -2.75 -2.34
CA GLY A 178 -5.12 -2.34 -1.47
C GLY A 178 -3.93 -3.29 -1.55
N GLY A 179 -2.82 -2.80 -2.12
CA GLY A 179 -1.51 -3.49 -2.20
C GLY A 179 -0.79 -3.45 -0.87
N VAL A 180 -1.45 -3.99 0.12
CA VAL A 180 -0.99 -4.10 1.49
C VAL A 180 -1.30 -5.53 1.88
N ASP A 181 -0.40 -6.16 2.64
CA ASP A 181 -0.78 -7.34 3.43
C ASP A 181 -2.17 -7.07 4.06
N PRO A 182 -3.12 -8.03 4.09
CA PRO A 182 -4.46 -7.79 4.65
C PRO A 182 -4.44 -7.38 6.13
N ASN A 183 -3.29 -7.51 6.80
CA ASN A 183 -2.98 -6.98 8.14
C ASN A 183 -1.93 -5.87 8.12
N ALA A 184 -1.49 -5.42 6.95
CA ALA A 184 -0.63 -4.27 6.79
C ALA A 184 -1.50 -3.00 6.78
N PRO A 185 -1.09 -2.00 7.55
CA PRO A 185 -1.76 -0.71 7.59
C PRO A 185 -1.86 -0.09 6.19
N GLY A 186 -3.07 0.25 5.76
CA GLY A 186 -3.34 1.01 4.54
C GLY A 186 -4.13 2.28 4.86
N PRO A 187 -4.47 3.13 3.88
CA PRO A 187 -5.30 4.33 4.11
C PRO A 187 -6.61 3.99 4.83
N ALA A 188 -7.21 2.84 4.55
CA ALA A 188 -8.39 2.37 5.27
C ALA A 188 -8.16 2.14 6.78
N SER A 189 -6.98 1.66 7.20
CA SER A 189 -6.68 1.50 8.63
C SER A 189 -6.46 2.85 9.31
N MET A 190 -5.87 3.84 8.63
CA MET A 190 -5.80 5.22 9.11
C MET A 190 -7.20 5.81 9.33
N LYS A 191 -8.07 5.73 8.31
CA LYS A 191 -9.46 6.18 8.41
C LYS A 191 -10.17 5.52 9.60
N ASN A 192 -10.08 4.19 9.71
CA ASN A 192 -10.77 3.44 10.75
C ASN A 192 -10.23 3.78 12.15
N ALA A 193 -8.91 3.95 12.29
CA ALA A 193 -8.29 4.37 13.54
C ALA A 193 -8.71 5.79 13.94
N ALA A 194 -8.77 6.72 12.99
CA ALA A 194 -9.18 8.10 13.25
C ALA A 194 -10.63 8.15 13.75
N ASN A 195 -11.55 7.48 13.06
CA ASN A 195 -12.94 7.34 13.48
C ASN A 195 -13.06 6.67 14.86
N ALA A 196 -12.25 5.63 15.13
CA ALA A 196 -12.26 4.96 16.43
C ALA A 196 -11.75 5.85 17.57
N LEU A 197 -10.74 6.69 17.32
CA LEU A 197 -10.23 7.65 18.31
C LEU A 197 -11.26 8.73 18.63
N VAL A 198 -11.90 9.31 17.61
CA VAL A 198 -13.01 10.27 17.80
C VAL A 198 -14.16 9.62 18.58
N ALA A 199 -14.53 8.39 18.26
CA ALA A 199 -15.68 7.73 18.90
C ALA A 199 -15.39 7.26 20.33
N LYS A 200 -14.17 6.80 20.64
CA LYS A 200 -13.85 6.14 21.92
C LYS A 200 -13.10 7.03 22.91
N ARG A 201 -12.35 8.03 22.41
CA ARG A 201 -11.50 8.90 23.22
C ARG A 201 -11.52 10.36 22.73
N PRO A 202 -12.69 10.96 22.48
CA PRO A 202 -12.76 12.34 22.01
C PRO A 202 -12.06 13.30 22.99
N ASP A 203 -12.29 13.11 24.28
CA ASP A 203 -11.77 13.93 25.39
C ASP A 203 -10.25 13.83 25.58
N ALA A 204 -9.56 12.91 24.90
CA ALA A 204 -8.09 12.82 24.99
C ALA A 204 -7.37 13.90 24.15
N TYR A 205 -8.12 14.67 23.37
CA TYR A 205 -7.60 15.54 22.32
C TYR A 205 -8.08 17.00 22.40
N GLY A 206 -8.88 17.37 23.40
CA GLY A 206 -9.19 18.77 23.72
C GLY A 206 -8.02 19.49 24.37
N VAL A 207 -7.94 20.81 24.27
CA VAL A 207 -6.80 21.63 24.77
C VAL A 207 -6.62 21.50 26.27
N ASP A 208 -7.72 21.54 27.04
CA ASP A 208 -7.70 21.52 28.51
C ASP A 208 -7.47 20.12 29.11
N ASP A 209 -7.62 19.08 28.29
CA ASP A 209 -7.49 17.70 28.73
C ASP A 209 -6.04 17.26 28.91
N ALA A 210 -5.86 16.24 29.75
CA ALA A 210 -4.56 15.61 29.90
C ALA A 210 -4.15 14.94 28.58
N TRP A 211 -2.87 15.03 28.23
CA TRP A 211 -2.33 14.30 27.10
C TRP A 211 -2.41 12.80 27.36
N ILE A 212 -2.91 12.03 26.39
CA ILE A 212 -2.86 10.57 26.41
C ILE A 212 -2.27 10.08 25.10
N ASN A 213 -1.03 9.60 25.16
CA ASN A 213 -0.39 8.90 24.07
C ASN A 213 -0.87 7.43 24.05
N CYS A 214 -1.23 6.88 22.88
CA CYS A 214 -1.60 5.46 22.76
C CYS A 214 -0.44 4.58 22.28
N ASP A 215 0.71 5.18 21.96
CA ASP A 215 1.84 4.47 21.39
C ASP A 215 2.84 3.99 22.45
N PRO A 216 2.99 2.67 22.68
CA PRO A 216 3.94 2.13 23.65
C PRO A 216 5.41 2.37 23.28
N ARG A 217 5.73 2.85 22.08
CA ARG A 217 7.10 3.18 21.64
C ARG A 217 7.44 4.67 21.71
N HIS A 218 6.47 5.51 22.06
CA HIS A 218 6.72 6.92 22.34
C HIS A 218 7.60 7.07 23.60
N ALA A 219 8.32 8.19 23.73
CA ALA A 219 9.14 8.46 24.91
C ALA A 219 8.32 8.63 26.20
N LEU A 220 7.07 9.10 26.06
CA LEU A 220 6.11 9.24 27.16
C LEU A 220 5.29 7.96 27.36
N PRO A 221 4.87 7.64 28.59
CA PRO A 221 4.07 6.44 28.89
C PRO A 221 2.79 6.36 28.06
N ALA A 222 2.49 5.18 27.53
CA ALA A 222 1.23 4.93 26.82
C ALA A 222 0.06 4.81 27.81
N ASN A 223 -1.12 5.22 27.36
CA ASN A 223 -2.41 5.12 28.06
C ASN A 223 -2.42 5.72 29.48
N THR A 224 -1.52 6.67 29.73
CA THR A 224 -1.38 7.35 31.03
C THR A 224 -1.65 8.84 30.83
N PRO A 225 -2.54 9.47 31.62
CA PRO A 225 -2.75 10.92 31.58
C PRO A 225 -1.47 11.68 31.95
N ILE A 226 -1.04 12.59 31.08
CA ILE A 226 0.14 13.44 31.26
C ILE A 226 -0.34 14.89 31.47
N ASN A 227 -0.41 15.31 32.73
CA ASN A 227 -0.94 16.62 33.09
C ASN A 227 -0.02 17.80 32.74
N GLY A 228 1.28 17.56 32.56
CA GLY A 228 2.26 18.61 32.23
C GLY A 228 2.08 19.26 30.86
N LEU A 229 1.19 18.72 30.02
CA LEU A 229 0.89 19.21 28.67
C LEU A 229 -0.57 19.66 28.51
N LYS A 230 -1.27 19.94 29.62
CA LYS A 230 -2.58 20.62 29.58
C LYS A 230 -2.43 22.04 29.03
N GLY A 231 -3.46 22.55 28.36
CA GLY A 231 -3.45 23.87 27.73
C GLY A 231 -2.62 23.93 26.44
N LYS A 232 -2.34 22.77 25.83
CA LYS A 232 -1.60 22.66 24.56
C LYS A 232 -2.47 21.97 23.52
N TRP A 233 -2.37 22.47 22.28
CA TRP A 233 -2.95 21.84 21.09
C TRP A 233 -2.43 20.41 20.90
N LYS A 234 -3.31 19.53 20.40
CA LYS A 234 -3.09 18.08 20.33
C LYS A 234 -3.23 17.53 18.91
N CYS A 235 -3.22 18.37 17.88
CA CYS A 235 -3.43 17.95 16.49
C CYS A 235 -2.36 16.94 16.01
N ASN A 236 -1.09 17.18 16.32
CA ASN A 236 0.02 16.27 16.02
C ASN A 236 -0.05 14.98 16.85
N LEU A 237 -0.46 15.06 18.13
CA LEU A 237 -0.71 13.89 18.97
C LEU A 237 -1.82 13.02 18.38
N PHE A 238 -2.97 13.60 18.04
CA PHE A 238 -4.09 12.90 17.43
C PHE A 238 -3.66 12.16 16.16
N ALA A 239 -2.95 12.85 15.29
CA ALA A 239 -2.43 12.30 14.05
C ALA A 239 -1.44 11.14 14.24
N CYS A 240 -0.46 11.30 15.13
CA CYS A 240 0.52 10.26 15.37
C CYS A 240 -0.05 9.08 16.17
N ASN A 241 -0.99 9.32 17.09
CA ASN A 241 -1.79 8.26 17.72
C ASN A 241 -2.65 7.52 16.70
N THR A 242 -3.22 8.23 15.71
CA THR A 242 -3.96 7.60 14.61
C THR A 242 -3.05 6.69 13.81
N MET A 243 -1.85 7.14 13.44
CA MET A 243 -0.84 6.29 12.78
C MET A 243 -0.49 5.06 13.61
N ALA A 244 -0.25 5.25 14.92
CA ALA A 244 0.07 4.17 15.84
C ALA A 244 -1.03 3.10 15.94
N ALA A 245 -2.28 3.55 16.15
CA ALA A 245 -3.46 2.71 16.21
C ALA A 245 -3.75 2.01 14.87
N ALA A 246 -3.48 2.68 13.75
CA ALA A 246 -3.58 2.12 12.41
C ALA A 246 -2.47 1.11 12.09
N GLY A 247 -1.42 1.03 12.91
CA GLY A 247 -0.27 0.12 12.78
C GLY A 247 0.93 0.67 11.99
N PHE A 248 0.88 1.95 11.60
CA PHE A 248 2.00 2.66 11.00
C PHE A 248 3.01 3.10 12.07
N GLU A 249 4.25 3.30 11.65
CA GLU A 249 5.32 3.87 12.48
C GLU A 249 5.25 5.41 12.40
N PRO A 250 4.91 6.12 13.49
CA PRO A 250 4.97 7.58 13.52
C PRO A 250 6.42 8.09 13.39
N PRO A 251 6.62 9.33 12.93
CA PRO A 251 7.90 10.02 13.07
C PRO A 251 8.15 10.45 14.53
N TYR A 252 9.42 10.52 14.95
CA TYR A 252 9.82 11.03 16.26
C TYR A 252 11.09 11.87 16.17
N TYR A 253 11.27 12.81 17.10
CA TYR A 253 12.55 13.44 17.39
C TYR A 253 13.38 12.59 18.36
N GLY A 254 14.58 12.16 17.95
CA GLY A 254 15.50 11.40 18.81
C GLY A 254 16.11 10.17 18.12
N ASN A 255 17.29 9.75 18.58
CA ASN A 255 18.05 8.66 17.98
C ASN A 255 17.46 7.30 18.38
N ARG A 256 17.03 6.47 17.41
CA ARG A 256 16.57 5.05 17.52
C ARG A 256 15.06 4.75 17.63
N GLY A 257 14.17 5.58 17.05
CA GLY A 257 12.76 5.20 16.85
C GLY A 257 11.90 5.20 18.13
N ARG A 258 12.34 5.96 19.13
CA ARG A 258 11.59 6.38 20.32
C ARG A 258 11.89 7.85 20.55
N GLY A 259 10.87 8.67 20.80
CA GLY A 259 11.04 10.11 20.93
C GLY A 259 9.71 10.83 21.06
N GLU A 260 9.76 12.17 21.04
CA GLU A 260 8.57 13.02 20.99
C GLU A 260 8.07 13.13 19.54
N TYR A 261 6.75 13.19 19.35
CA TYR A 261 6.18 13.47 18.04
C TYR A 261 6.55 14.87 17.54
N PRO A 262 6.79 15.03 16.22
CA PRO A 262 7.03 16.35 15.66
C PRO A 262 5.78 17.23 15.71
N ASN A 263 5.96 18.55 15.57
CA ASN A 263 4.83 19.46 15.35
C ASN A 263 4.15 19.13 14.02
N ALA A 264 2.89 19.52 13.86
CA ALA A 264 2.09 19.20 12.68
C ALA A 264 2.80 19.66 11.40
N ASN A 265 3.21 20.93 11.34
CA ASN A 265 3.94 21.54 10.21
C ASN A 265 5.35 20.97 9.98
N GLN A 266 5.80 19.97 10.74
CA GLN A 266 7.11 19.32 10.56
C GLN A 266 6.97 17.89 10.03
N LEU A 267 5.77 17.31 10.01
CA LEU A 267 5.54 15.93 9.56
C LEU A 267 6.01 15.68 8.12
N TYR A 268 5.90 16.69 7.25
CA TYR A 268 6.35 16.59 5.86
C TYR A 268 7.85 16.26 5.73
N LYS A 269 8.67 16.59 6.74
CA LYS A 269 10.12 16.30 6.76
C LYS A 269 10.46 14.81 6.80
N TRP A 270 9.46 13.92 6.94
CA TRP A 270 9.62 12.47 6.83
C TRP A 270 8.94 11.90 5.58
N SER A 271 8.59 12.73 4.60
CA SER A 271 8.11 12.25 3.31
C SER A 271 9.26 11.73 2.43
N ASP A 272 8.95 10.83 1.52
CA ASP A 272 9.84 10.36 0.46
C ASP A 272 10.57 11.49 -0.29
N LYS A 273 9.91 12.62 -0.49
CA LYS A 273 10.49 13.83 -1.11
C LYS A 273 11.47 14.57 -0.18
N HIS A 274 11.07 14.85 1.06
CA HIS A 274 11.78 15.82 1.92
C HIS A 274 12.73 15.16 2.93
N ALA A 275 12.55 13.88 3.22
CA ALA A 275 13.29 13.20 4.28
C ALA A 275 14.80 13.28 4.13
N ALA A 276 15.34 13.08 2.92
CA ALA A 276 16.79 13.15 2.72
C ALA A 276 17.37 14.53 3.06
N GLY A 277 16.69 15.61 2.67
CA GLY A 277 17.11 16.99 2.93
C GLY A 277 17.10 17.39 4.41
N HIS A 278 16.34 16.66 5.24
CA HIS A 278 16.23 16.90 6.67
C HIS A 278 16.99 15.86 7.53
N GLY A 279 17.91 15.09 6.94
CA GLY A 279 18.68 14.08 7.66
C GLY A 279 17.89 12.80 8.00
N ASN A 280 16.72 12.63 7.39
CA ASN A 280 15.79 11.51 7.63
C ASN A 280 15.79 10.47 6.50
N ALA A 281 16.81 10.42 5.63
CA ALA A 281 16.82 9.59 4.41
C ALA A 281 16.45 8.09 4.65
N GLY A 282 16.91 7.50 5.75
CA GLY A 282 16.58 6.11 6.14
C GLY A 282 15.27 5.95 6.93
N HIS A 283 14.57 7.04 7.18
CA HIS A 283 13.45 7.13 8.11
C HIS A 283 12.17 7.65 7.46
N VAL A 284 12.02 7.54 6.13
CA VAL A 284 10.77 7.87 5.43
C VAL A 284 9.57 7.21 6.13
N ARG A 285 8.55 8.01 6.44
CA ARG A 285 7.28 7.60 7.06
C ARG A 285 6.07 7.85 6.17
N PHE A 286 6.21 8.75 5.20
CA PHE A 286 5.12 9.18 4.32
C PHE A 286 5.50 9.10 2.85
N GLU A 287 4.52 8.76 2.02
CA GLU A 287 4.49 9.12 0.60
C GLU A 287 3.87 10.53 0.51
N LEU A 288 4.55 11.48 -0.15
CA LEU A 288 4.00 12.80 -0.41
C LEU A 288 3.03 12.74 -1.60
N ARG A 289 1.75 13.02 -1.35
CA ARG A 289 0.70 12.96 -2.37
C ARG A 289 0.54 14.25 -3.15
N ALA A 290 0.61 15.36 -2.43
CA ALA A 290 0.56 16.71 -2.98
C ALA A 290 1.13 17.71 -1.97
N GLU A 291 1.56 18.86 -2.45
CA GLU A 291 1.92 19.99 -1.60
C GLU A 291 1.69 21.33 -2.31
N ILE A 292 1.42 22.36 -1.52
CA ILE A 292 1.43 23.76 -1.93
C ILE A 292 2.31 24.50 -0.94
N MET A 293 3.30 25.22 -1.46
CA MET A 293 4.26 25.97 -0.66
C MET A 293 4.11 27.47 -0.88
N ASN A 294 4.08 28.28 0.18
CA ASN A 294 3.90 29.73 0.13
C ASN A 294 2.59 30.11 -0.59
N ALA A 295 1.51 29.39 -0.28
CA ALA A 295 0.19 29.64 -0.81
C ALA A 295 -0.28 31.07 -0.50
N ASP A 296 0.16 31.61 0.64
CA ASP A 296 -0.03 33.00 1.08
C ASP A 296 0.43 34.05 0.05
N ARG A 297 1.40 33.69 -0.81
CA ARG A 297 1.93 34.56 -1.89
C ARG A 297 1.18 34.45 -3.22
N LEU A 298 0.31 33.45 -3.37
CA LEU A 298 -0.50 33.28 -4.57
C LEU A 298 -1.67 34.27 -4.58
N SER A 299 -2.14 34.65 -5.78
CA SER A 299 -3.42 35.35 -5.92
C SER A 299 -4.57 34.45 -5.43
N ALA A 300 -5.71 35.05 -5.07
CA ALA A 300 -6.86 34.30 -4.56
C ALA A 300 -7.33 33.22 -5.56
N THR A 301 -7.39 33.56 -6.86
CA THR A 301 -7.82 32.63 -7.91
C THR A 301 -6.82 31.48 -8.13
N GLU A 302 -5.52 31.76 -8.16
CA GLU A 302 -4.50 30.72 -8.29
C GLU A 302 -4.48 29.79 -7.08
N ARG A 303 -4.62 30.37 -5.87
CA ARG A 303 -4.70 29.60 -4.62
C ARG A 303 -5.91 28.68 -4.65
N GLU A 304 -7.07 29.17 -5.03
CA GLU A 304 -8.30 28.37 -5.08
C GLU A 304 -8.15 27.18 -6.04
N LEU A 305 -7.60 27.43 -7.24
CA LEU A 305 -7.36 26.39 -8.23
C LEU A 305 -6.39 25.32 -7.71
N GLN A 306 -5.29 25.74 -7.09
CA GLN A 306 -4.29 24.82 -6.55
C GLN A 306 -4.82 24.03 -5.35
N VAL A 307 -5.56 24.65 -4.42
CA VAL A 307 -6.18 23.97 -3.28
C VAL A 307 -7.19 22.93 -3.75
N LYS A 308 -8.05 23.27 -4.74
CA LYS A 308 -8.98 22.30 -5.34
C LYS A 308 -8.26 21.14 -6.00
N ALA A 309 -7.18 21.42 -6.74
CA ALA A 309 -6.36 20.37 -7.36
C ALA A 309 -5.67 19.48 -6.31
N LEU A 310 -5.16 20.06 -5.22
CA LEU A 310 -4.59 19.32 -4.10
C LEU A 310 -5.63 18.42 -3.43
N LEU A 311 -6.81 18.95 -3.09
CA LEU A 311 -7.91 18.17 -2.50
C LEU A 311 -8.41 17.05 -3.43
N ALA A 312 -8.30 17.22 -4.75
CA ALA A 312 -8.62 16.15 -5.69
C ALA A 312 -7.71 14.91 -5.52
N THR A 313 -6.48 15.08 -5.00
CA THR A 313 -5.53 13.99 -4.75
C THR A 313 -5.77 13.24 -3.44
N VAL A 314 -6.56 13.81 -2.52
CA VAL A 314 -6.82 13.28 -1.18
C VAL A 314 -7.74 12.07 -1.25
N GLU A 315 -7.36 11.00 -0.57
CA GLU A 315 -8.19 9.82 -0.32
C GLU A 315 -8.42 9.64 1.21
N PRO A 316 -9.55 9.04 1.63
CA PRO A 316 -9.74 8.69 3.03
C PRO A 316 -8.59 7.85 3.60
N GLY A 317 -7.98 8.33 4.69
CA GLY A 317 -6.77 7.80 5.31
C GLY A 317 -5.53 8.68 5.11
N ASP A 318 -5.56 9.61 4.16
CA ASP A 318 -4.50 10.61 4.00
C ASP A 318 -4.58 11.66 5.11
N MET A 319 -3.42 12.21 5.45
CA MET A 319 -3.28 13.31 6.39
C MET A 319 -3.14 14.62 5.61
N VAL A 320 -3.96 15.61 5.96
CA VAL A 320 -3.83 16.98 5.45
C VAL A 320 -3.20 17.82 6.55
N ILE A 321 -2.01 18.34 6.25
CA ILE A 321 -1.19 19.14 7.15
C ILE A 321 -1.17 20.56 6.61
N VAL A 322 -1.26 21.53 7.51
CA VAL A 322 -1.13 22.94 7.15
C VAL A 322 -0.12 23.63 8.05
N ASP A 323 0.47 24.70 7.52
CA ASP A 323 1.10 25.74 8.31
C ASP A 323 0.30 27.03 8.13
N HIS A 324 0.02 27.71 9.24
CA HIS A 324 -0.77 28.93 9.24
C HIS A 324 0.08 30.14 8.85
N ALA A 325 -0.48 31.08 8.09
CA ALA A 325 0.23 32.31 7.75
C ALA A 325 0.43 33.24 8.98
N GLY A 326 1.57 33.92 9.05
CA GLY A 326 1.83 35.00 10.01
C GLY A 326 2.16 34.53 11.45
N PRO A 327 1.78 35.26 12.52
CA PRO A 327 2.16 34.91 13.89
C PRO A 327 1.59 33.57 14.39
N GLY A 328 0.65 32.96 13.67
CA GLY A 328 0.12 31.61 13.93
C GLY A 328 1.12 30.47 13.70
N VAL A 329 2.28 30.75 13.09
CA VAL A 329 3.40 29.79 12.93
C VAL A 329 3.90 29.26 14.29
N ALA A 330 3.70 30.01 15.37
CA ALA A 330 4.11 29.61 16.72
C ALA A 330 3.38 28.37 17.27
N ASP A 331 2.18 28.04 16.76
CA ASP A 331 1.36 26.93 17.26
C ASP A 331 1.71 25.58 16.59
N GLY A 332 2.64 25.58 15.61
CA GLY A 332 3.16 24.35 15.00
C GLY A 332 2.27 23.75 13.91
N GLY A 333 1.35 24.55 13.36
CA GLY A 333 0.42 24.18 12.28
C GLY A 333 -0.74 23.31 12.75
N HIS A 334 -1.49 22.75 11.79
CA HIS A 334 -2.63 21.88 12.08
C HIS A 334 -2.62 20.61 11.24
N CYS A 335 -3.11 19.51 11.81
CA CYS A 335 -3.13 18.20 11.18
C CYS A 335 -4.50 17.55 11.34
N ARG A 336 -4.99 16.98 10.25
CA ARG A 336 -6.27 16.28 10.19
C ARG A 336 -6.19 15.04 9.29
N VAL A 337 -7.06 14.07 9.52
CA VAL A 337 -7.10 12.80 8.77
C VAL A 337 -8.39 12.72 7.96
N ALA A 338 -8.29 12.58 6.64
CA ALA A 338 -9.46 12.44 5.78
C ALA A 338 -10.20 11.15 6.11
N VAL A 339 -11.51 11.19 6.37
CA VAL A 339 -12.31 10.00 6.65
C VAL A 339 -13.44 9.76 5.67
N ALA A 340 -13.95 10.80 5.02
CA ALA A 340 -14.91 10.68 3.93
C ALA A 340 -14.70 11.80 2.89
N LYS A 341 -15.06 11.52 1.64
CA LYS A 341 -15.08 12.48 0.54
C LYS A 341 -16.51 12.62 0.04
N HIS A 342 -16.96 13.85 -0.14
CA HIS A 342 -18.32 14.18 -0.57
C HIS A 342 -18.36 14.55 -2.06
N GLY A 343 -19.54 14.47 -2.66
CA GLY A 343 -19.74 14.71 -4.09
C GLY A 343 -19.53 16.17 -4.53
N ASP A 344 -19.59 17.11 -3.58
CA ASP A 344 -19.36 18.55 -3.79
C ASP A 344 -17.86 18.94 -3.66
N GLY A 345 -16.99 17.97 -3.39
CA GLY A 345 -15.55 18.18 -3.20
C GLY A 345 -15.14 18.54 -1.78
N SER A 346 -16.08 18.60 -0.82
CA SER A 346 -15.76 18.66 0.61
C SER A 346 -15.35 17.29 1.16
N PHE A 347 -14.76 17.30 2.35
CA PHE A 347 -14.29 16.11 3.04
C PHE A 347 -14.67 16.17 4.52
N ASP A 348 -15.00 15.02 5.09
CA ASP A 348 -15.00 14.87 6.54
C ASP A 348 -13.58 14.56 6.99
N PHE A 349 -13.10 15.36 7.93
CA PHE A 349 -11.81 15.20 8.56
C PHE A 349 -11.97 14.88 10.05
N ALA A 350 -11.35 13.80 10.48
CA ALA A 350 -11.16 13.51 11.89
C ALA A 350 -9.95 14.28 12.41
N GLN A 351 -10.13 15.02 13.50
CA GLN A 351 -9.11 15.93 14.02
C GLN A 351 -9.32 16.27 15.49
N ALA A 352 -8.25 16.71 16.15
CA ALA A 352 -8.36 17.39 17.44
C ALA A 352 -8.95 18.79 17.24
N SER A 353 -9.87 19.20 18.12
CA SER A 353 -10.37 20.56 18.21
C SER A 353 -10.16 21.12 19.62
N TYR A 354 -10.65 22.33 19.88
CA TYR A 354 -10.41 23.00 21.17
C TYR A 354 -10.95 22.19 22.35
N SER A 355 -12.16 21.62 22.22
CA SER A 355 -12.82 20.88 23.29
C SER A 355 -12.56 19.38 23.26
N GLN A 356 -12.45 18.75 22.09
CA GLN A 356 -12.32 17.30 21.94
C GLN A 356 -11.85 16.92 20.53
N ALA A 357 -11.59 15.65 20.26
CA ALA A 357 -11.52 15.17 18.87
C ALA A 357 -12.92 15.01 18.27
N GLU A 358 -13.08 15.44 17.02
CA GLU A 358 -14.35 15.40 16.32
C GLU A 358 -14.17 15.22 14.80
N LEU A 359 -15.29 14.96 14.12
CA LEU A 359 -15.36 15.02 12.67
C LEU A 359 -15.81 16.43 12.27
N GLN A 360 -15.05 17.09 11.40
CA GLN A 360 -15.45 18.37 10.80
C GLN A 360 -15.47 18.22 9.29
N THR A 361 -16.53 18.75 8.67
CA THR A 361 -16.62 18.83 7.21
C THR A 361 -15.92 20.11 6.76
N GLU A 362 -14.87 19.96 5.97
CA GLU A 362 -14.11 21.08 5.40
C GLU A 362 -14.10 20.97 3.87
N SER A 363 -13.92 22.12 3.23
CA SER A 363 -13.85 22.28 1.78
C SER A 363 -12.56 23.00 1.40
N HIS A 364 -12.40 23.29 0.10
CA HIS A 364 -11.30 24.14 -0.37
C HIS A 364 -11.28 25.52 0.32
N VAL A 365 -12.44 26.06 0.70
CA VAL A 365 -12.56 27.39 1.33
C VAL A 365 -11.80 27.44 2.66
N ASP A 366 -11.89 26.37 3.45
CA ASP A 366 -11.30 26.28 4.79
C ASP A 366 -9.77 26.23 4.76
N LEU A 367 -9.19 25.85 3.61
CA LEU A 367 -7.74 25.80 3.39
C LEU A 367 -7.18 27.06 2.70
N MET A 368 -8.02 28.02 2.33
CA MET A 368 -7.57 29.21 1.59
C MET A 368 -6.70 30.15 2.44
N GLY A 369 -6.76 30.06 3.77
CA GLY A 369 -5.99 30.89 4.70
C GLY A 369 -4.58 30.37 5.00
N GLU A 370 -4.24 29.18 4.53
CA GLU A 370 -3.01 28.47 4.93
C GLU A 370 -1.80 28.93 4.10
N GLU A 371 -0.62 28.94 4.72
CA GLU A 371 0.65 29.30 4.07
C GLU A 371 1.26 28.09 3.34
N HIS A 372 1.23 26.93 4.00
CA HIS A 372 1.70 25.68 3.42
C HIS A 372 0.65 24.61 3.61
N ILE A 373 0.49 23.74 2.62
CA ILE A 373 -0.44 22.61 2.67
C ILE A 373 0.28 21.37 2.16
N TRP A 374 0.25 20.28 2.91
CA TRP A 374 0.78 18.98 2.50
C TRP A 374 -0.26 17.89 2.63
N VAL A 375 -0.30 16.98 1.66
CA VAL A 375 -1.06 15.73 1.73
C VAL A 375 -0.09 14.58 1.89
N LEU A 376 -0.13 13.93 3.05
CA LEU A 376 0.80 12.87 3.44
C LEU A 376 0.07 11.55 3.59
N ARG A 377 0.57 10.51 2.95
CA ARG A 377 0.09 9.14 3.11
C ARG A 377 1.06 8.31 3.93
N PRO A 378 0.68 7.79 5.11
CA PRO A 378 1.53 6.89 5.87
C PRO A 378 1.98 5.68 5.04
N SER A 379 3.28 5.39 5.04
CA SER A 379 3.88 4.36 4.17
C SER A 379 4.73 3.34 4.94
N LYS A 380 5.15 3.63 6.17
CA LYS A 380 6.02 2.74 6.97
C LYS A 380 5.22 1.95 8.01
N ARG A 381 5.18 0.62 7.87
CA ARG A 381 4.59 -0.32 8.85
C ARG A 381 5.48 -0.48 10.09
N ARG A 382 4.86 -0.68 11.26
CA ARG A 382 5.56 -1.17 12.47
C ARG A 382 6.04 -2.62 12.32
N ALA A 383 7.25 -2.90 12.79
CA ALA A 383 7.81 -4.27 12.80
C ALA A 383 7.02 -5.29 13.66
N GLU A 384 6.12 -4.84 14.55
CA GLU A 384 5.20 -5.67 15.33
C GLU A 384 3.81 -5.01 15.27
N GLY A 385 2.74 -5.79 15.39
CA GLY A 385 1.35 -5.42 15.04
C GLY A 385 0.76 -4.13 15.65
N PRO A 386 -0.46 -3.74 15.25
CA PRO A 386 -1.07 -2.46 15.64
C PRO A 386 -1.16 -2.29 17.16
N ALA A 387 -0.95 -1.06 17.64
CA ALA A 387 -1.13 -0.76 19.06
C ALA A 387 -2.61 -0.92 19.44
N PRO A 388 -2.93 -1.57 20.57
CA PRO A 388 -4.32 -1.71 20.99
C PRO A 388 -4.92 -0.32 21.28
N VAL A 389 -6.09 -0.05 20.70
CA VAL A 389 -6.91 1.12 21.04
C VAL A 389 -7.54 0.83 22.41
N THR A 390 -6.77 1.12 23.45
CA THR A 390 -7.16 1.24 24.88
C THR A 390 -8.60 1.63 25.09
#